data_AF-A0A950WHK5-F1
#
_entry.id   AF-A0A950WHK5-F1
#
_cell.length_a   1.000
_cell.length_b   1.000
_cell.length_c   1.000
_cell.angle_alpha   90.00
_cell.angle_beta   90.00
_cell.angle_gamma   90.00
#
_symmetry.space_group_name_H-M   'P 1'
#
loop_
_entity.id
_entity.type
_entity.pdbx_description
1 polymer ?
#
loop_
_entity_poly.entity_id
_entity_poly.type
_entity_poly.pdbx_seq_one_letter_code
_entity_poly.pdbx_strand_id
1 'polypeptide(L)'
;MTRDEVLKELTSLAKPHILEYNARVGLGDARSLGIPTPELKKLASVIKKAAADRHTLAGELWATGSYDARVIAFMVDDPRLVSEKADGELA
;
A
#
# COMPACT_ATOMS: atom_id res chain seq x y z
N MET A 1 -8.83 -11.96 -1.97
CA MET A 1 -8.65 -10.58 -2.47
C MET A 1 -7.53 -10.57 -3.49
N THR A 2 -7.75 -9.93 -4.63
CA THR A 2 -6.77 -9.69 -5.71
C THR A 2 -6.19 -8.27 -5.65
N ARG A 3 -5.13 -8.01 -6.41
CA ARG A 3 -4.56 -6.65 -6.55
C ARG A 3 -5.62 -5.61 -6.90
N ASP A 4 -6.46 -5.89 -7.89
CA ASP A 4 -7.43 -4.91 -8.40
C ASP A 4 -8.53 -4.62 -7.38
N GLU A 5 -8.95 -5.61 -6.59
CA GLU A 5 -9.86 -5.41 -5.48
C GLU A 5 -9.24 -4.51 -4.41
N VAL A 6 -7.96 -4.72 -4.07
CA VAL A 6 -7.25 -3.87 -3.10
C VAL A 6 -7.10 -2.44 -3.60
N LEU A 7 -6.75 -2.23 -4.88
CA LEU A 7 -6.63 -0.89 -5.47
C LEU A 7 -7.98 -0.16 -5.49
N LYS A 8 -9.08 -0.88 -5.74
CA LYS A 8 -10.43 -0.34 -5.65
C LYS A 8 -10.77 0.11 -4.23
N GLU A 9 -10.43 -0.69 -3.22
CA GLU A 9 -10.63 -0.32 -1.81
C GLU A 9 -9.75 0.86 -1.38
N LEU A 10 -8.49 0.92 -1.83
CA LEU A 10 -7.64 2.08 -1.55
C LEU A 10 -8.23 3.36 -2.13
N THR A 11 -8.75 3.30 -3.36
CA THR A 11 -9.41 4.43 -4.01
C THR A 11 -10.67 4.87 -3.24
N SER A 12 -11.45 3.92 -2.70
CA SER A 12 -12.66 4.23 -1.91
C SER A 12 -12.35 4.91 -0.57
N LEU A 13 -11.18 4.63 0.00
CA LEU A 13 -10.70 5.19 1.27
C LEU A 13 -9.97 6.54 1.12
N ALA A 14 -9.74 6.99 -0.11
CA ALA A 14 -8.99 8.22 -0.40
C ALA A 14 -9.63 9.43 0.28
N LYS A 15 -8.79 10.31 0.84
CA LYS A 15 -9.22 11.54 1.52
C LYS A 15 -8.44 12.74 0.96
N PRO A 16 -8.89 13.33 -0.17
CA PRO A 16 -8.14 14.39 -0.87
C PRO A 16 -7.76 15.59 0.02
N HIS A 17 -8.62 15.99 0.96
CA HIS A 17 -8.33 17.09 1.90
C HIS A 17 -7.08 16.85 2.78
N ILE A 18 -6.69 15.59 3.00
CA ILE A 18 -5.46 15.25 3.73
C ILE A 18 -4.23 15.57 2.88
N LEU A 19 -4.29 15.33 1.56
CA LEU A 19 -3.23 15.70 0.64
C LEU A 19 -3.07 17.22 0.56
N GLU A 20 -4.18 17.96 0.52
CA GLU A 20 -4.18 19.43 0.51
C GLU A 20 -3.53 19.99 1.79
N TYR A 21 -3.91 19.46 2.96
CA TYR A 21 -3.29 19.85 4.23
C TYR A 21 -1.79 19.54 4.24
N ASN A 22 -1.41 18.31 3.87
CA ASN A 22 -0.02 17.88 3.83
C ASN A 22 0.82 18.78 2.93
N ALA A 23 0.33 19.05 1.71
CA ALA A 23 0.99 19.93 0.76
C ALA A 23 1.20 21.34 1.34
N ARG A 24 0.19 21.88 2.03
CA ARG A 24 0.27 23.21 2.69
C ARG A 24 1.34 23.27 3.78
N VAL A 25 1.61 22.16 4.48
CA VAL A 25 2.62 22.10 5.55
C VAL A 25 3.97 21.53 5.07
N GLY A 26 4.16 21.36 3.76
CA GLY A 26 5.41 20.87 3.18
C GLY A 26 5.65 19.37 3.31
N LEU A 27 4.57 18.59 3.50
CA LEU A 27 4.60 17.13 3.61
C LEU A 27 3.83 16.48 2.44
N GLY A 28 4.05 15.18 2.22
CA GLY A 28 3.26 14.36 1.29
C GLY A 28 4.06 13.71 0.16
N ASP A 29 3.51 12.62 -0.39
CA ASP A 29 4.01 11.94 -1.58
C ASP A 29 2.96 12.11 -2.69
N ALA A 30 3.38 12.54 -3.88
CA ALA A 30 2.50 12.73 -5.04
C ALA A 30 1.79 11.44 -5.49
N ARG A 31 2.27 10.27 -5.04
CA ARG A 31 1.71 8.94 -5.32
C ARG A 31 0.78 8.45 -4.21
N SER A 32 0.49 9.28 -3.21
CA SER A 32 -0.45 8.98 -2.14
C SER A 32 -1.86 9.47 -2.44
N LEU A 33 -2.85 8.72 -1.96
CA LEU A 33 -4.28 9.02 -1.96
C LEU A 33 -4.73 9.73 -0.66
N GLY A 34 -3.81 10.00 0.27
CA GLY A 34 -4.10 10.69 1.52
C GLY A 34 -4.88 9.83 2.51
N ILE A 35 -4.67 8.51 2.51
CA ILE A 35 -5.40 7.59 3.36
C ILE A 35 -4.80 7.59 4.78
N PRO A 36 -5.60 7.81 5.84
CA PRO A 36 -5.08 7.73 7.21
C PRO A 36 -4.53 6.34 7.52
N THR A 37 -3.39 6.29 8.23
CA THR A 37 -2.76 5.03 8.68
C THR A 37 -3.71 4.06 9.39
N PRO A 38 -4.67 4.50 10.24
CA PRO A 38 -5.66 3.59 10.82
C PRO A 38 -6.52 2.86 9.79
N GLU A 39 -6.91 3.50 8.69
CA GLU A 39 -7.70 2.87 7.62
C GLU A 39 -6.84 1.86 6.84
N LEU A 40 -5.58 2.21 6.55
CA LEU A 40 -4.62 1.27 5.95
C LEU A 40 -4.41 0.01 6.81
N LYS A 41 -4.27 0.18 8.13
CA LYS A 41 -4.14 -0.94 9.08
C LYS A 41 -5.38 -1.83 9.12
N LYS A 42 -6.58 -1.24 9.07
CA LYS A 42 -7.83 -2.01 9.00
C LYS A 42 -7.90 -2.82 7.70
N LEU A 43 -7.65 -2.18 6.56
CA LEU A 43 -7.64 -2.85 5.26
C LEU A 43 -6.61 -3.98 5.20
N ALA A 44 -5.39 -3.76 5.70
CA ALA A 44 -4.36 -4.79 5.77
C ALA A 44 -4.80 -6.01 6.60
N SER A 45 -5.54 -5.81 7.71
CA SER A 45 -6.09 -6.91 8.52
C SER A 45 -7.13 -7.74 7.74
N VAL A 46 -7.97 -7.09 6.92
CA VAL A 46 -8.92 -7.77 6.04
C VAL A 46 -8.18 -8.56 4.95
N ILE A 47 -7.21 -7.93 4.27
CA ILE A 47 -6.42 -8.56 3.21
C ILE A 47 -5.69 -9.81 3.74
N LYS A 48 -5.07 -9.74 4.91
CA LYS A 48 -4.37 -10.89 5.52
C LYS A 48 -5.26 -12.12 5.72
N LYS A 49 -6.57 -11.94 5.89
CA LYS A 49 -7.55 -13.02 6.06
C LYS A 49 -8.13 -13.51 4.73
N ALA A 50 -8.14 -12.66 3.71
CA ALA A 50 -8.83 -12.90 2.45
C ALA A 50 -7.90 -13.18 1.26
N ALA A 51 -6.60 -12.90 1.36
CA ALA A 51 -5.62 -13.18 0.33
C ALA A 51 -5.26 -14.68 0.35
N ALA A 52 -5.28 -15.32 -0.83
CA ALA A 52 -4.87 -16.72 -0.97
C ALA A 52 -3.34 -16.87 -0.86
N ASP A 53 -2.61 -15.94 -1.47
CA ASP A 53 -1.16 -15.81 -1.36
C ASP A 53 -0.81 -14.35 -1.06
N ARG A 54 -0.27 -14.11 0.14
CA ARG A 54 0.05 -12.76 0.61
C ARG A 54 1.34 -12.22 0.00
N HIS A 55 2.31 -13.08 -0.29
CA HIS A 55 3.60 -12.65 -0.79
C HIS A 55 3.48 -12.22 -2.26
N THR A 56 2.82 -13.05 -3.07
CA THR A 56 2.51 -12.70 -4.46
C THR A 56 1.69 -11.41 -4.55
N LEU A 57 0.63 -11.27 -3.74
CA LEU A 57 -0.18 -10.04 -3.70
C LEU A 57 0.64 -8.82 -3.25
N ALA A 58 1.51 -8.96 -2.25
CA ALA A 58 2.37 -7.87 -1.80
C ALA A 58 3.32 -7.40 -2.92
N GLY A 59 3.93 -8.34 -3.66
CA GLY A 59 4.75 -8.02 -4.83
C GLY A 59 3.98 -7.29 -5.93
N GLU A 60 2.77 -7.74 -6.26
CA GLU A 60 1.89 -7.08 -7.23
C GLU A 60 1.54 -5.64 -6.80
N LEU A 61 1.22 -5.44 -5.52
CA LEU A 61 0.92 -4.12 -4.96
C LEU A 61 2.16 -3.21 -4.94
N TRP A 62 3.33 -3.76 -4.62
CA TRP A 62 4.59 -3.01 -4.60
C TRP A 62 4.96 -2.46 -5.98
N ALA A 63 4.79 -3.30 -7.02
CA ALA A 63 5.04 -2.98 -8.41
C ALA A 63 4.16 -1.84 -8.95
N THR A 64 3.00 -1.56 -8.34
CA THR A 64 2.13 -0.45 -8.77
C THR A 64 2.76 0.93 -8.60
N GLY A 65 3.78 1.06 -7.73
CA GLY A 65 4.41 2.34 -7.44
C GLY A 65 3.57 3.32 -6.61
N SER A 66 2.30 3.02 -6.33
CA SER A 66 1.47 3.83 -5.44
C SER A 66 2.01 3.76 -4.01
N TYR A 67 2.06 4.92 -3.34
CA TYR A 67 2.56 5.00 -1.97
C TYR A 67 1.70 4.13 -1.04
N ASP A 68 0.38 4.30 -1.08
CA ASP A 68 -0.54 3.57 -0.19
C ASP A 68 -0.59 2.07 -0.52
N ALA A 69 -0.48 1.69 -1.80
CA ALA A 69 -0.38 0.29 -2.19
C ALA A 69 0.90 -0.36 -1.65
N ARG A 70 2.03 0.36 -1.67
CA ARG A 70 3.29 -0.11 -1.06
C ARG A 70 3.22 -0.22 0.46
N VAL A 71 2.51 0.70 1.11
CA VAL A 71 2.24 0.60 2.56
C VAL A 71 1.42 -0.66 2.86
N ILE A 72 0.38 -0.95 2.07
CA ILE A 72 -0.38 -2.20 2.22
C ILE A 72 0.52 -3.41 1.96
N ALA A 73 1.30 -3.42 0.85
CA ALA A 73 2.22 -4.50 0.53
C ALA A 73 3.15 -4.81 1.71
N PHE A 74 3.82 -3.80 2.25
CA PHE A 74 4.66 -3.91 3.44
C PHE A 74 3.91 -4.48 4.65
N MET A 75 2.66 -4.06 4.88
CA MET A 75 1.88 -4.54 6.01
C MET A 75 1.40 -5.99 5.84
N VAL A 76 1.14 -6.47 4.62
CA VAL A 76 0.48 -7.75 4.36
C VAL A 76 1.42 -8.90 4.01
N ASP A 77 2.62 -8.58 3.52
CA ASP A 77 3.61 -9.57 3.07
C ASP A 77 3.93 -10.63 4.14
N ASP A 78 4.40 -11.79 3.69
CA ASP A 78 4.96 -12.82 4.55
C ASP A 78 6.47 -12.60 4.71
N PRO A 79 6.94 -12.12 5.88
CA PRO A 79 8.35 -11.76 6.06
C PRO A 79 9.31 -12.95 5.94
N ARG A 80 8.80 -14.20 5.96
CA ARG A 80 9.63 -15.40 5.78
C ARG A 80 9.98 -15.65 4.31
N LEU A 81 9.26 -15.03 3.38
CA LEU A 81 9.44 -15.16 1.94
C LEU A 81 10.17 -13.95 1.34
N VAL A 82 10.29 -12.86 2.10
CA VAL A 82 11.10 -11.70 1.71
C VAL A 82 12.58 -12.08 1.78
N SER A 83 13.26 -12.00 0.64
CA SER A 83 14.70 -12.23 0.56
C SER A 83 15.48 -10.91 0.60
N GLU A 84 16.76 -10.98 0.99
CA GLU A 84 17.65 -9.80 1.06
C GLU A 84 17.98 -9.21 -0.33
N LYS A 85 17.62 -9.89 -1.43
CA LYS A 85 17.86 -9.35 -2.77
C LYS A 85 17.10 -8.03 -2.94
N ALA A 86 17.87 -6.96 -3.03
CA ALA A 86 17.38 -5.65 -3.40
C ALA A 86 16.92 -5.70 -4.86
N ASP A 87 15.62 -5.83 -5.07
CA ASP A 87 14.99 -5.53 -6.35
C ASP A 87 14.99 -4.00 -6.53
N GLY A 88 16.16 -3.45 -6.86
CA GLY A 88 16.35 -2.02 -7.04
C GLY A 88 17.82 -1.70 -7.27
N GLU A 89 18.21 -1.63 -8.54
CA GLU A 89 19.36 -0.83 -8.94
C GLU A 89 19.19 0.57 -8.34
N LEU A 90 20.11 0.93 -7.44
CA LEU A 90 20.39 2.32 -7.12
C LEU A 90 21.04 2.94 -8.37
N ALA A 91 20.19 3.42 -9.27
CA ALA A 91 20.58 4.35 -10.33
C ALA A 91 20.58 5.78 -9.79
#